data_AF-A0A3C1VCK0-F1
#
_entry.id   AF-A0A3C1VCK0-F1
#
_cell.length_a   1.000
_cell.length_b   1.000
_cell.length_c   1.000
_cell.angle_alpha   90.00
_cell.angle_beta   90.00
_cell.angle_gamma   90.00
#
_symmetry.space_group_name_H-M   'P 1'
#
loop_
_entity.id
_entity.type
_entity.pdbx_description
1 polymer ?
#
loop_
_entity_poly.entity_id
_entity_poly.type
_entity_poly.pdbx_seq_one_letter_code
_entity_poly.pdbx_strand_id
1 'polypeptide(L)'
;MITKIIPPLFTVMLSVVCVLTGCQSPKTGPPSGSSASTRNNGYSLLHQLLDEQKDVSMLRFIKREHSDVKNLIKKIATTSGTGAKLLEEFARHDPSIRLDDIRLPPGELGTRDAIASTKQKELLSQTGDTFELTLLLTQTEALSYAWHLAKVTGENEPQPERARALAGVSEDMQNLYHEVFVLLLSKTKSSAPNPIRTQPD
;
A
#
# COMPACT_ATOMS: atom_id res chain seq x y z
N MET A 1 75.55 18.65 -13.24
CA MET A 1 75.64 19.79 -12.32
C MET A 1 75.45 21.06 -13.16
N ILE A 2 74.65 22.01 -12.67
CA ILE A 2 74.43 23.39 -13.17
C ILE A 2 73.29 23.60 -14.18
N THR A 3 72.15 23.94 -13.57
CA THR A 3 70.97 24.74 -13.89
C THR A 3 71.08 25.80 -15.01
N LYS A 4 69.97 26.00 -15.76
CA LYS A 4 69.40 27.34 -16.02
C LYS A 4 67.91 27.27 -16.40
N ILE A 5 67.14 28.12 -15.73
CA ILE A 5 65.68 28.32 -15.81
C ILE A 5 65.42 29.58 -16.66
N ILE A 6 64.25 29.68 -17.32
CA ILE A 6 63.33 30.86 -17.49
C ILE A 6 62.71 30.94 -18.93
N PRO A 7 61.42 31.36 -19.08
CA PRO A 7 60.46 30.94 -20.12
C PRO A 7 60.10 32.05 -21.15
N PRO A 8 59.10 31.82 -22.04
CA PRO A 8 58.18 32.90 -22.47
C PRO A 8 56.71 32.46 -22.33
N LEU A 9 55.87 33.15 -21.55
CA LEU A 9 55.12 34.37 -21.92
C LEU A 9 54.30 34.20 -23.21
N PHE A 10 53.15 33.52 -23.09
CA PHE A 10 51.98 33.77 -23.94
C PHE A 10 50.79 34.17 -23.07
N THR A 11 50.66 35.49 -22.99
CA THR A 11 49.45 36.31 -22.99
C THR A 11 48.11 35.59 -22.80
N VAL A 12 47.60 35.78 -21.59
CA VAL A 12 46.22 35.72 -21.09
C VAL A 12 45.17 36.08 -22.15
N MET A 13 44.28 35.14 -22.45
CA MET A 13 42.96 35.40 -23.02
C MET A 13 41.94 35.41 -21.88
N LEU A 14 41.18 36.49 -21.87
CA LEU A 14 40.19 36.90 -20.88
C LEU A 14 38.95 36.01 -20.96
N SER A 15 38.56 35.36 -19.86
CA SER A 15 37.19 34.86 -19.70
C SER A 15 36.68 35.18 -18.30
N VAL A 16 35.71 36.09 -18.31
CA VAL A 16 34.89 36.62 -17.23
C VAL A 16 34.51 35.56 -16.20
N VAL A 17 34.86 35.83 -14.94
CA VAL A 17 34.39 35.08 -13.78
C VAL A 17 32.93 35.50 -13.52
N CYS A 18 31.97 34.72 -14.00
CA CYS A 18 30.63 34.70 -13.44
C CYS A 18 30.62 33.74 -12.25
N VAL A 19 30.88 34.25 -11.03
CA VAL A 19 30.55 33.51 -9.82
C VAL A 19 29.03 33.57 -9.66
N LEU A 20 28.33 32.61 -10.26
CA LEU A 20 26.99 32.24 -9.79
C LEU A 20 27.20 31.39 -8.54
N THR A 21 27.25 32.04 -7.37
CA THR A 21 26.99 31.35 -6.10
C THR A 21 25.53 30.93 -6.09
N GLY A 22 25.22 29.84 -6.79
CA GLY A 22 24.02 29.09 -6.51
C GLY A 22 24.16 28.53 -5.10
N CYS A 23 23.27 28.93 -4.20
CA CYS A 23 23.09 28.23 -2.94
C CYS A 23 22.86 26.75 -3.28
N GLN A 24 23.86 25.92 -3.02
CA GLN A 24 23.70 24.49 -3.06
C GLN A 24 22.82 24.15 -1.87
N SER A 25 21.49 24.17 -2.07
CA SER A 25 20.58 23.54 -1.13
C SER A 25 21.13 22.14 -0.88
N PRO A 26 21.35 21.73 0.38
CA PRO A 26 21.78 20.38 0.66
C PRO A 26 20.80 19.47 -0.07
N LYS A 27 21.31 18.61 -0.95
CA LYS A 27 20.53 17.50 -1.47
C LYS A 27 20.14 16.73 -0.22
N THR A 28 18.92 16.95 0.26
CA THR A 28 18.33 16.15 1.31
C THR A 28 18.35 14.75 0.70
N GLY A 29 19.30 13.93 1.14
CA GLY A 29 19.25 12.51 0.81
C GLY A 29 17.85 12.02 1.20
N PRO A 30 17.31 11.01 0.50
CA PRO A 30 16.11 10.36 0.98
C PRO A 30 16.30 10.06 2.47
N PRO A 31 15.26 10.24 3.31
CA PRO A 31 15.38 10.00 4.74
C PRO A 31 16.06 8.66 4.93
N SER A 32 17.07 8.63 5.80
CA SER A 32 17.90 7.47 6.15
C SER A 32 17.08 6.39 6.89
N GLY A 33 15.89 6.05 6.41
CA GLY A 33 15.30 4.75 6.68
C GLY A 33 16.22 3.74 6.03
N SER A 34 17.01 3.04 6.83
CA SER A 34 17.74 1.87 6.32
C SER A 34 16.71 0.93 5.68
N SER A 35 17.09 0.24 4.60
CA SER A 35 16.21 -0.78 3.98
C SER A 35 15.60 -1.72 5.02
N ALA A 36 16.33 -2.02 6.10
CA ALA A 36 15.85 -2.76 7.27
C ALA A 36 14.70 -2.08 8.04
N SER A 37 14.72 -0.76 8.23
CA SER A 37 13.61 -0.02 8.86
C SER A 37 12.37 -0.04 7.98
N THR A 38 12.52 0.17 6.67
CA THR A 38 11.41 0.09 5.71
C THR A 38 10.82 -1.31 5.66
N ARG A 39 11.67 -2.34 5.59
CA ARG A 39 11.29 -3.75 5.64
C ARG A 39 10.49 -4.07 6.91
N ASN A 40 11.03 -3.74 8.08
CA ASN A 40 10.41 -4.09 9.34
C ASN A 40 9.06 -3.38 9.54
N ASN A 41 8.99 -2.08 9.27
CA ASN A 41 7.74 -1.32 9.31
C ASN A 41 6.72 -1.87 8.29
N GLY A 42 7.19 -2.24 7.08
CA GLY A 42 6.36 -2.87 6.06
C GLY A 42 5.74 -4.20 6.52
N TYR A 43 6.52 -5.06 7.16
CA TYR A 43 6.02 -6.30 7.76
C TYR A 43 4.94 -6.06 8.82
N SER A 44 5.18 -5.14 9.76
CA SER A 44 4.22 -4.83 10.82
C SER A 44 2.90 -4.31 10.24
N LEU A 45 2.99 -3.32 9.33
CA LEU A 45 1.81 -2.71 8.72
C LEU A 45 1.02 -3.72 7.88
N LEU A 46 1.73 -4.59 7.14
CA LEU A 46 1.10 -5.59 6.30
C LEU A 46 0.43 -6.66 7.15
N HIS A 47 1.09 -7.13 8.21
CA HIS A 47 0.50 -8.09 9.14
C HIS A 47 -0.74 -7.52 9.80
N GLN A 48 -0.67 -6.31 10.37
CA GLN A 48 -1.84 -5.67 10.97
C GLN A 48 -3.03 -5.62 9.99
N LEU A 49 -2.78 -5.16 8.76
CA LEU A 49 -3.84 -5.05 7.76
C LEU A 49 -4.43 -6.42 7.38
N LEU A 50 -3.58 -7.42 7.13
CA LEU A 50 -4.04 -8.76 6.76
C LEU A 50 -4.76 -9.44 7.93
N ASP A 51 -4.33 -9.20 9.16
CA ASP A 51 -4.97 -9.69 10.38
C ASP A 51 -6.36 -9.07 10.57
N GLU A 52 -6.51 -7.76 10.37
CA GLU A 52 -7.83 -7.10 10.38
C GLU A 52 -8.73 -7.64 9.25
N GLN A 53 -8.19 -7.80 8.04
CA GLN A 53 -8.94 -8.27 6.88
C GLN A 53 -9.38 -9.74 6.99
N LYS A 54 -8.70 -10.59 7.77
CA LYS A 54 -9.13 -11.99 7.97
C LYS A 54 -10.50 -12.08 8.67
N ASP A 55 -10.87 -11.06 9.43
CA ASP A 55 -12.09 -11.03 10.24
C ASP A 55 -13.26 -10.30 9.54
N VAL A 56 -13.04 -9.68 8.38
CA VAL A 56 -14.10 -8.91 7.66
C VAL A 56 -15.33 -9.75 7.36
N SER A 57 -15.16 -11.06 7.13
CA SER A 57 -16.28 -11.98 6.90
C SER A 57 -17.18 -12.19 8.11
N MET A 58 -16.79 -11.74 9.30
CA MET A 58 -17.64 -11.77 10.51
C MET A 58 -18.80 -10.77 10.43
N LEU A 59 -18.69 -9.72 9.61
CA LEU A 59 -19.78 -8.75 9.41
C LEU A 59 -21.08 -9.43 8.97
N ARG A 60 -21.00 -10.55 8.24
CA ARG A 60 -22.15 -11.34 7.78
C ARG A 60 -23.05 -11.88 8.89
N PHE A 61 -22.55 -11.96 10.13
CA PHE A 61 -23.36 -12.38 11.28
C PHE A 61 -24.35 -11.30 11.72
N ILE A 62 -24.08 -10.05 11.34
CA ILE A 62 -24.86 -8.86 11.73
C ILE A 62 -25.51 -8.20 10.51
N LYS A 63 -24.89 -8.36 9.33
CA LYS A 63 -25.30 -7.73 8.07
C LYS A 63 -25.62 -8.78 7.02
N ARG A 64 -26.73 -8.58 6.31
CA ARG A 64 -27.10 -9.42 5.15
C ARG A 64 -26.49 -8.82 3.90
N GLU A 65 -26.02 -9.69 3.03
CA GLU A 65 -25.38 -9.34 1.76
C GLU A 65 -25.80 -10.36 0.69
N HIS A 66 -25.80 -9.94 -0.57
CA HIS A 66 -25.99 -10.80 -1.72
C HIS A 66 -24.87 -11.84 -1.80
N SER A 67 -25.20 -12.99 -2.39
CA SER A 67 -24.29 -14.15 -2.40
C SER A 67 -22.97 -13.90 -3.12
N ASP A 68 -22.97 -13.03 -4.14
CA ASP A 68 -21.78 -12.60 -4.86
C ASP A 68 -20.80 -11.85 -3.95
N VAL A 69 -21.30 -10.85 -3.21
CA VAL A 69 -20.54 -10.09 -2.22
C VAL A 69 -20.03 -11.02 -1.13
N LYS A 70 -20.92 -11.83 -0.54
CA LYS A 70 -20.55 -12.80 0.50
C LYS A 70 -19.38 -13.69 0.12
N ASN A 71 -19.43 -14.25 -1.09
CA ASN A 71 -18.41 -15.17 -1.57
C ASN A 71 -17.07 -14.45 -1.75
N LEU A 72 -17.10 -13.24 -2.30
CA LEU A 72 -15.90 -12.42 -2.46
C LEU A 72 -15.29 -12.00 -1.11
N ILE A 73 -16.11 -11.54 -0.16
CA ILE A 73 -15.67 -11.16 1.18
C ILE A 73 -15.07 -12.36 1.93
N LYS A 74 -15.66 -13.55 1.79
CA LYS A 74 -15.07 -14.79 2.34
C LYS A 74 -13.72 -15.12 1.70
N LYS A 75 -13.58 -14.93 0.39
CA LYS A 75 -12.32 -15.15 -0.33
C LYS A 75 -11.25 -14.19 0.20
N ILE A 76 -11.56 -12.90 0.32
CA ILE A 76 -10.67 -11.89 0.90
C ILE A 76 -10.22 -12.32 2.30
N ALA A 77 -11.16 -12.62 3.19
CA ALA A 77 -10.85 -13.06 4.56
C ALA A 77 -9.91 -14.27 4.60
N THR A 78 -10.13 -15.26 3.73
CA THR A 78 -9.31 -16.48 3.67
C THR A 78 -7.89 -16.19 3.15
N THR A 79 -7.78 -15.41 2.07
CA THR A 79 -6.48 -15.04 1.48
C THR A 79 -5.69 -14.14 2.44
N SER A 80 -6.33 -13.16 3.07
CA SER A 80 -5.69 -12.31 4.08
C SER A 80 -5.22 -13.11 5.29
N GLY A 81 -6.04 -14.04 5.80
CA GLY A 81 -5.63 -14.93 6.89
C GLY A 81 -4.47 -15.86 6.53
N THR A 82 -4.35 -16.25 5.25
CA THR A 82 -3.21 -17.03 4.76
C THR A 82 -1.95 -16.17 4.72
N GLY A 83 -2.05 -14.94 4.20
CA GLY A 83 -0.95 -13.98 4.19
C GLY A 83 -0.47 -13.61 5.60
N ALA A 84 -1.38 -13.33 6.54
CA ALA A 84 -1.02 -13.01 7.93
C ALA A 84 -0.20 -14.14 8.59
N LYS A 85 -0.65 -15.40 8.45
CA LYS A 85 0.07 -16.58 8.97
C LYS A 85 1.45 -16.75 8.35
N LEU A 86 1.60 -16.47 7.07
CA LEU A 86 2.91 -16.49 6.40
C LEU A 86 3.88 -15.49 7.04
N LEU A 87 3.42 -14.27 7.35
CA LEU A 87 4.25 -13.26 8.01
C LEU A 87 4.61 -13.66 9.45
N GLU A 88 3.67 -14.25 10.19
CA GLU A 88 3.90 -14.82 11.53
C GLU A 88 4.95 -15.93 11.49
N GLU A 89 4.91 -16.79 10.47
CA GLU A 89 5.95 -17.80 10.26
C GLU A 89 7.30 -17.17 9.99
N PHE A 90 7.39 -16.11 9.18
CA PHE A 90 8.67 -15.42 8.96
C PHE A 90 9.22 -14.81 10.25
N ALA A 91 8.37 -14.14 11.05
CA ALA A 91 8.76 -13.57 12.33
C ALA A 91 9.18 -14.63 13.36
N ARG A 92 8.57 -15.82 13.33
CA ARG A 92 8.98 -16.95 14.18
C ARG A 92 10.40 -17.43 13.87
N HIS A 93 10.80 -17.40 12.59
CA HIS A 93 12.13 -17.86 12.14
C HIS A 93 13.19 -16.74 12.14
N ASP A 94 12.79 -15.47 12.20
CA ASP A 94 13.70 -14.33 12.22
C ASP A 94 13.20 -13.25 13.20
N PRO A 95 13.79 -13.21 14.42
CA PRO A 95 13.42 -12.24 15.45
C PRO A 95 13.65 -10.77 15.07
N SER A 96 14.36 -10.49 13.96
CA SER A 96 14.51 -9.12 13.47
C SER A 96 13.23 -8.59 12.81
N ILE A 97 12.28 -9.48 12.45
CA ILE A 97 10.94 -9.12 11.96
C ILE A 97 10.01 -9.00 13.17
N ARG A 98 9.62 -7.77 13.50
CA ARG A 98 8.71 -7.48 14.61
C ARG A 98 7.35 -7.06 14.08
N LEU A 99 6.35 -7.93 14.14
CA LEU A 99 5.02 -7.64 13.60
C LEU A 99 4.21 -6.68 14.47
N ASP A 100 4.58 -6.53 15.75
CA ASP A 100 3.95 -5.67 16.75
C ASP A 100 4.51 -4.23 16.77
N ASP A 101 5.56 -3.96 15.98
CA ASP A 101 6.31 -2.71 16.02
C ASP A 101 6.02 -1.87 14.76
N ILE A 102 4.85 -1.22 14.74
CA ILE A 102 4.33 -0.46 13.59
C ILE A 102 5.17 0.79 13.28
N ARG A 103 5.80 1.43 14.27
CA ARG A 103 6.70 2.61 14.11
C ARG A 103 6.16 3.76 13.25
N LEU A 104 4.86 3.99 13.26
CA LEU A 104 4.28 5.18 12.64
C LEU A 104 4.31 6.38 13.60
N PRO A 105 4.45 7.61 13.09
CA PRO A 105 4.30 8.81 13.90
C PRO A 105 2.93 8.83 14.61
N PRO A 106 2.81 9.36 15.84
CA PRO A 106 1.55 9.33 16.59
C PRO A 106 0.36 9.96 15.85
N GLY A 107 0.58 11.02 15.08
CA GLY A 107 -0.46 11.63 14.25
C GLY A 107 -0.97 10.72 13.13
N GLU A 108 -0.10 9.90 12.54
CA GLU A 108 -0.48 8.93 11.52
C GLU A 108 -1.27 7.77 12.13
N LEU A 109 -0.80 7.21 13.26
CA LEU A 109 -1.54 6.19 14.01
C LEU A 109 -2.95 6.67 14.35
N GLY A 110 -3.06 7.85 14.98
CA GLY A 110 -4.37 8.41 15.34
C GLY A 110 -5.27 8.70 14.14
N THR A 111 -4.71 9.08 13.00
CA THR A 111 -5.48 9.28 11.76
C THR A 111 -6.05 7.96 11.24
N ARG A 112 -5.23 6.90 11.23
CA ARG A 112 -5.66 5.57 10.79
C ARG A 112 -6.75 5.00 11.69
N ASP A 113 -6.60 5.12 13.01
CA ASP A 113 -7.60 4.68 13.99
C ASP A 113 -8.93 5.44 13.83
N ALA A 114 -8.88 6.76 13.60
CA ALA A 114 -10.06 7.57 13.37
C ALA A 114 -10.80 7.18 12.07
N ILE A 115 -10.06 6.92 10.99
CA ILE A 115 -10.63 6.43 9.72
C ILE A 115 -11.27 5.05 9.91
N ALA A 116 -10.57 4.12 10.57
CA ALA A 116 -11.08 2.77 10.83
C ALA A 116 -12.38 2.81 11.66
N SER A 117 -12.40 3.61 12.73
CA SER A 117 -13.58 3.81 13.57
C SER A 117 -14.77 4.39 12.79
N THR A 118 -14.51 5.37 11.92
CA THR A 118 -15.54 5.98 11.07
C THR A 118 -16.12 4.97 10.09
N LYS A 119 -15.27 4.23 9.35
CA LYS A 119 -15.70 3.20 8.40
C LYS A 119 -16.47 2.08 9.08
N GLN A 120 -16.02 1.63 10.25
CA GLN A 120 -16.73 0.63 11.04
C GLN A 120 -18.13 1.13 11.40
N LYS A 121 -18.26 2.38 11.87
CA LYS A 121 -19.56 2.98 12.18
C LYS A 121 -20.47 3.05 10.95
N GLU A 122 -19.95 3.47 9.80
CA GLU A 122 -20.69 3.53 8.54
C GLU A 122 -21.23 2.15 8.15
N LEU A 123 -20.36 1.13 8.09
CA LEU A 123 -20.73 -0.26 7.80
C LEU A 123 -21.79 -0.80 8.76
N LEU A 124 -21.66 -0.50 10.06
CA LEU A 124 -22.61 -0.94 11.07
C LEU A 124 -23.93 -0.16 11.05
N SER A 125 -23.96 1.05 10.51
CA SER A 125 -25.19 1.86 10.41
C SER A 125 -26.00 1.56 9.15
N GLN A 126 -25.36 1.07 8.09
CA GLN A 126 -25.99 0.86 6.79
C GLN A 126 -26.56 -0.55 6.63
N THR A 127 -27.45 -0.73 5.65
CA THR A 127 -28.02 -2.02 5.25
C THR A 127 -28.24 -2.05 3.74
N GLY A 128 -28.54 -3.24 3.20
CA GLY A 128 -28.87 -3.42 1.78
C GLY A 128 -27.75 -2.95 0.84
N ASP A 129 -28.14 -2.36 -0.29
CA ASP A 129 -27.19 -1.95 -1.34
C ASP A 129 -26.19 -0.89 -0.88
N THR A 130 -26.59 0.02 0.01
CA THR A 130 -25.67 1.03 0.58
C THR A 130 -24.58 0.36 1.42
N PHE A 131 -24.95 -0.62 2.24
CA PHE A 131 -23.97 -1.40 3.00
C PHE A 131 -22.99 -2.13 2.08
N GLU A 132 -23.49 -2.79 1.04
CA GLU A 132 -22.63 -3.51 0.09
C GLU A 132 -21.70 -2.57 -0.67
N LEU A 133 -22.20 -1.41 -1.08
CA LEU A 133 -21.38 -0.38 -1.73
C LEU A 133 -20.25 0.07 -0.82
N THR A 134 -20.55 0.46 0.42
CA THR A 134 -19.55 0.90 1.39
C THR A 134 -18.57 -0.21 1.74
N LEU A 135 -19.04 -1.46 1.83
CA LEU A 135 -18.18 -2.62 2.03
C LEU A 135 -17.20 -2.79 0.87
N LEU A 136 -17.68 -2.84 -0.38
CA LEU A 136 -16.83 -3.03 -1.56
C LEU A 136 -15.83 -1.87 -1.73
N LEU A 137 -16.23 -0.62 -1.45
CA LEU A 137 -15.31 0.53 -1.47
C LEU A 137 -14.22 0.38 -0.41
N THR A 138 -14.60 0.02 0.82
CA THR A 138 -13.64 -0.22 1.91
C THR A 138 -12.65 -1.32 1.56
N GLN A 139 -13.13 -2.42 0.98
CA GLN A 139 -12.26 -3.52 0.53
C GLN A 139 -11.34 -3.11 -0.61
N THR A 140 -11.80 -2.26 -1.54
CA THR A 140 -10.97 -1.73 -2.63
C THR A 140 -9.76 -0.98 -2.08
N GLU A 141 -9.98 -0.12 -1.07
CA GLU A 141 -8.91 0.64 -0.42
C GLU A 141 -7.95 -0.26 0.36
N ALA A 142 -8.49 -1.20 1.15
CA ALA A 142 -7.68 -2.13 1.93
C ALA A 142 -6.79 -3.01 1.06
N LEU A 143 -7.34 -3.58 -0.03
CA LEU A 143 -6.61 -4.48 -0.92
C LEU A 143 -5.57 -3.74 -1.77
N SER A 144 -5.87 -2.52 -2.23
CA SER A 144 -4.88 -1.67 -2.91
C SER A 144 -3.70 -1.36 -1.99
N TYR A 145 -3.98 -1.02 -0.72
CA TYR A 145 -2.95 -0.77 0.26
C TYR A 145 -2.12 -2.03 0.55
N ALA A 146 -2.77 -3.18 0.77
CA ALA A 146 -2.10 -4.46 1.02
C ALA A 146 -1.20 -4.88 -0.16
N TRP A 147 -1.70 -4.76 -1.39
CA TRP A 147 -0.97 -5.07 -2.62
C TRP A 147 0.35 -4.29 -2.68
N HIS A 148 0.27 -2.96 -2.56
CA HIS A 148 1.45 -2.11 -2.68
C HIS A 148 2.38 -2.21 -1.48
N LEU A 149 1.84 -2.39 -0.27
CA LEU A 149 2.63 -2.58 0.93
C LEU A 149 3.43 -3.89 0.89
N ALA A 150 2.82 -4.99 0.44
CA ALA A 150 3.51 -6.26 0.22
C ALA A 150 4.63 -6.13 -0.82
N LYS A 151 4.38 -5.40 -1.91
CA LYS A 151 5.40 -5.11 -2.94
C LYS A 151 6.61 -4.38 -2.34
N VAL A 152 6.37 -3.25 -1.67
CA VAL A 152 7.46 -2.43 -1.08
C VAL A 152 8.20 -3.20 0.01
N THR A 153 7.50 -4.01 0.81
CA THR A 153 8.11 -4.87 1.83
C THR A 153 9.03 -5.90 1.17
N GLY A 154 8.58 -6.55 0.09
CA GLY A 154 9.37 -7.53 -0.65
C GLY A 154 10.60 -6.93 -1.34
N GLU A 155 10.48 -5.71 -1.90
CA GLU A 155 11.59 -4.97 -2.50
C GLU A 155 12.71 -4.62 -1.48
N ASN A 156 12.36 -4.58 -0.20
CA ASN A 156 13.28 -4.31 0.90
C ASN A 156 13.65 -5.56 1.72
N GLU A 157 13.19 -6.74 1.31
CA GLU A 157 13.50 -8.00 1.97
C GLU A 157 14.80 -8.60 1.40
N PRO A 158 15.90 -8.67 2.18
CA PRO A 158 17.16 -9.21 1.70
C PRO A 158 17.15 -10.73 1.47
N GLN A 159 16.23 -11.47 2.09
CA GLN A 159 16.13 -12.92 1.93
C GLN A 159 15.28 -13.25 0.69
N PRO A 160 15.85 -13.87 -0.37
CA PRO A 160 15.17 -13.99 -1.66
C PRO A 160 13.87 -14.78 -1.65
N GLU A 161 13.76 -15.81 -0.81
CA GLU A 161 12.54 -16.63 -0.71
C GLU A 161 11.39 -15.85 -0.07
N ARG A 162 11.67 -15.07 0.97
CA ARG A 162 10.68 -14.17 1.60
C ARG A 162 10.28 -13.05 0.67
N ALA A 163 11.23 -12.45 -0.06
CA ALA A 163 10.92 -11.44 -1.07
C ALA A 163 9.98 -12.00 -2.16
N ARG A 164 10.22 -13.24 -2.64
CA ARG A 164 9.34 -13.93 -3.58
C ARG A 164 7.97 -14.22 -2.97
N ALA A 165 7.91 -14.67 -1.72
CA ALA A 165 6.65 -14.94 -1.04
C ALA A 165 5.81 -13.66 -0.84
N LEU A 166 6.45 -12.54 -0.50
CA LEU A 166 5.81 -11.23 -0.41
C LEU A 166 5.31 -10.73 -1.78
N ALA A 167 6.02 -11.03 -2.87
CA ALA A 167 5.53 -10.78 -4.22
C ALA A 167 4.28 -11.62 -4.53
N GLY A 168 4.21 -12.87 -4.05
CA GLY A 168 2.99 -13.69 -4.13
C GLY A 168 1.82 -13.07 -3.37
N VAL A 169 2.04 -12.60 -2.13
CA VAL A 169 1.01 -11.86 -1.37
C VAL A 169 0.55 -10.61 -2.12
N SER A 170 1.50 -9.87 -2.73
CA SER A 170 1.23 -8.70 -3.55
C SER A 170 0.28 -9.03 -4.71
N GLU A 171 0.57 -10.10 -5.46
CA GLU A 171 -0.26 -10.58 -6.57
C GLU A 171 -1.65 -11.06 -6.11
N ASP A 172 -1.72 -11.78 -4.99
CA ASP A 172 -3.00 -12.23 -4.42
C ASP A 172 -3.91 -11.05 -4.06
N MET A 173 -3.36 -10.01 -3.41
CA MET A 173 -4.10 -8.80 -3.06
C MET A 173 -4.51 -8.00 -4.30
N GLN A 174 -3.64 -7.94 -5.32
CA GLN A 174 -3.95 -7.33 -6.61
C GLN A 174 -5.14 -8.03 -7.29
N ASN A 175 -5.14 -9.36 -7.33
CA ASN A 175 -6.20 -10.12 -7.98
C ASN A 175 -7.55 -9.89 -7.28
N LEU A 176 -7.55 -9.92 -5.93
CA LEU A 176 -8.74 -9.61 -5.14
C LEU A 176 -9.22 -8.17 -5.36
N TYR A 177 -8.30 -7.20 -5.45
CA TYR A 177 -8.64 -5.81 -5.76
C TYR A 177 -9.42 -5.71 -7.07
N HIS A 178 -8.96 -6.39 -8.13
CA HIS A 178 -9.64 -6.40 -9.42
C HIS A 178 -11.01 -7.08 -9.34
N GLU A 179 -11.13 -8.19 -8.60
CA GLU A 179 -12.42 -8.86 -8.39
C GLU A 179 -13.44 -7.95 -7.68
N VAL A 180 -13.01 -7.21 -6.65
CA VAL A 180 -13.85 -6.20 -5.97
C VAL A 180 -14.26 -5.09 -6.93
N PHE A 181 -13.31 -4.58 -7.71
CA PHE A 181 -13.58 -3.50 -8.66
C PHE A 181 -14.58 -3.91 -9.75
N VAL A 182 -14.46 -5.13 -10.28
CA VAL A 182 -15.40 -5.69 -11.26
C VAL A 182 -16.79 -5.84 -10.65
N LEU A 183 -16.89 -6.34 -9.41
CA LEU A 183 -18.17 -6.50 -8.73
C LEU A 183 -18.83 -5.14 -8.47
N LEU A 184 -18.06 -4.17 -8.00
CA LEU A 184 -18.50 -2.79 -7.79
C LEU A 184 -19.05 -2.17 -9.09
N LEU A 185 -18.34 -2.34 -10.21
CA LEU A 185 -18.78 -1.87 -11.52
C LEU A 185 -20.06 -2.56 -12.00
N SER A 186 -20.22 -3.86 -11.72
CA SER A 186 -21.42 -4.60 -12.12
C SER A 186 -22.67 -4.11 -11.39
N LYS A 187 -22.55 -3.80 -10.09
CA LYS A 187 -23.66 -3.32 -9.27
C LYS A 187 -24.07 -1.90 -9.63
N THR A 188 -23.10 -1.02 -9.89
CA THR A 188 -23.38 0.35 -10.35
C THR A 188 -24.06 0.41 -11.71
N LYS A 189 -23.64 -0.43 -12.68
CA LYS A 189 -24.31 -0.54 -13.99
C LYS A 189 -25.72 -1.10 -13.88
N SER A 190 -25.95 -2.07 -13.01
CA SER A 190 -27.27 -2.66 -12.80
C SER A 190 -28.26 -1.69 -12.13
N SER A 191 -27.75 -0.68 -11.42
CA SER A 191 -28.56 0.36 -10.77
C SER A 191 -28.85 1.57 -11.67
N ALA A 192 -28.28 1.66 -12.88
CA ALA A 192 -28.53 2.77 -13.79
C ALA A 192 -29.90 2.60 -14.49
N PRO A 193 -30.77 3.62 -14.52
CA PRO A 193 -32.03 3.54 -15.25
C PRO A 193 -31.76 3.37 -16.75
N ASN A 194 -32.45 2.41 -17.39
CA ASN A 194 -32.40 2.22 -18.85
C ASN A 194 -32.69 3.56 -19.56
N PRO A 195 -31.95 3.92 -20.62
CA PRO A 195 -32.29 5.08 -21.42
C PRO A 195 -33.70 4.87 -21.99
N ILE A 196 -34.58 5.83 -21.71
CA ILE A 196 -35.95 5.87 -22.24
C ILE A 196 -35.83 5.78 -23.76
N ARG A 197 -36.26 4.66 -24.33
CA ARG A 197 -36.37 4.48 -25.77
C ARG A 197 -37.55 5.31 -26.24
N THR A 198 -37.32 6.56 -26.62
CA THR A 198 -38.29 7.36 -27.36
C THR A 198 -38.42 6.74 -28.76
N GLN A 199 -39.51 6.02 -28.97
CA GLN A 199 -39.95 5.58 -30.29
C GLN A 199 -40.73 6.73 -30.92
N PRO A 200 -40.33 7.29 -32.08
CA PRO A 200 -41.18 8.20 -32.83
C PRO A 200 -42.22 7.41 -33.64
N ASP A 201 -43.44 7.95 -33.66
CA ASP A 201 -44.62 7.46 -34.38
C ASP A 201 -44.43 7.43 -35.91
#